data_AF-A0A7J6SMW5-F1
#
_entry.id   AF-A0A7J6SMW5-F1
#
_cell.length_a   1.000
_cell.length_b   1.000
_cell.length_c   1.000
_cell.angle_alpha   90.00
_cell.angle_beta   90.00
_cell.angle_gamma   90.00
#
_symmetry.space_group_name_H-M   'P 1'
#
loop_
_entity.id
_entity.type
_entity.pdbx_description
1 polymer ?
#
loop_
_entity_poly.entity_id
_entity_poly.type
_entity_poly.pdbx_seq_one_letter_code
_entity_poly.pdbx_strand_id
1 'polypeptide(L)'
;MEFAKANRRNDWTIKYIDPTYMIRAVPANPGDSTYCHVLAHNAVHGAMAGYTGFSCGKCDQRYVMLPFKAITGRPPRQVNTAGRWFARMIMFTGQPSFLPPGHIPRHSSSFQI
;
A
#
# COMPACT_ATOMS: atom_id res chain seq x y z
N MET A 1 0.59 -26.67 16.87
CA MET A 1 -0.39 -26.62 15.78
C MET A 1 0.24 -27.26 14.57
N GLU A 2 -0.09 -28.53 14.37
CA GLU A 2 0.42 -29.41 13.32
C GLU A 2 -0.40 -29.16 12.05
N PHE A 3 0.26 -28.75 10.97
CA PHE A 3 -0.40 -28.50 9.69
C PHE A 3 0.08 -29.49 8.62
N ALA A 4 -0.91 -30.21 8.09
CA ALA A 4 -0.91 -31.06 6.89
C ALA A 4 -0.18 -32.42 6.96
N LYS A 5 -1.00 -33.45 7.14
CA LYS A 5 -0.76 -34.87 6.91
C LYS A 5 -0.23 -35.09 5.48
N ALA A 6 1.01 -35.56 5.36
CA ALA A 6 1.68 -35.85 4.11
C ALA A 6 0.93 -36.91 3.30
N ASN A 7 0.38 -36.52 2.14
CA ASN A 7 -0.15 -37.46 1.17
C ASN A 7 1.01 -37.92 0.28
N ARG A 8 1.26 -39.24 0.26
CA ARG A 8 2.43 -39.87 -0.37
C ARG A 8 2.47 -39.64 -1.88
N ARG A 9 3.17 -38.60 -2.34
CA ARG A 9 3.83 -38.49 -3.65
C ARG A 9 4.70 -37.22 -3.63
N ASN A 10 6.02 -37.42 -3.56
CA ASN A 10 7.10 -36.43 -3.44
C ASN A 10 7.28 -35.78 -2.05
N ASP A 11 8.49 -35.91 -1.52
CA ASP A 11 8.92 -35.33 -0.24
C ASP A 11 9.17 -33.82 -0.37
N TRP A 12 8.09 -33.03 -0.47
CA TRP A 12 8.17 -31.57 -0.47
C TRP A 12 8.08 -31.02 0.96
N THR A 13 9.06 -30.20 1.37
CA THR A 13 8.99 -29.45 2.62
C THR A 13 8.39 -28.07 2.36
N ILE A 14 7.21 -27.81 2.91
CA ILE A 14 6.55 -26.49 2.84
C ILE A 14 6.74 -25.78 4.18
N LYS A 15 7.26 -24.55 4.14
CA LYS A 15 7.36 -23.68 5.31
C LYS A 15 6.48 -22.47 5.12
N TYR A 16 5.55 -22.27 6.04
CA TYR A 16 4.74 -21.06 6.11
C TYR A 16 5.43 -20.04 7.01
N ILE A 17 5.55 -18.79 6.53
CA ILE A 17 6.15 -17.68 7.27
C ILE A 17 5.11 -16.56 7.32
N ASP A 18 4.72 -16.14 8.53
CA ASP A 18 3.85 -14.98 8.75
C ASP A 18 4.66 -13.84 9.42
N PRO A 19 5.09 -12.82 8.65
CA PRO A 19 5.84 -11.70 9.18
C PRO A 19 4.98 -10.53 9.65
N THR A 20 3.65 -10.68 9.79
CA THR A 20 2.74 -9.56 10.06
C THR A 20 3.14 -8.72 11.28
N TYR A 21 3.41 -9.37 12.41
CA TYR A 21 3.86 -8.67 13.62
C TYR A 21 5.29 -8.15 13.51
N MET A 22 6.18 -8.90 12.83
CA MET A 22 7.56 -8.48 12.62
C MET A 22 7.63 -7.18 11.83
N ILE A 23 6.74 -6.96 10.85
CA ILE A 23 6.73 -5.74 10.05
C ILE A 23 6.11 -4.56 10.82
N ARG A 24 5.06 -4.81 11.63
CA ARG A 24 4.28 -3.74 12.28
C ARG A 24 4.79 -3.33 13.66
N ALA A 25 5.61 -4.15 14.31
CA ALA A 25 6.10 -3.92 15.67
C ALA A 25 7.54 -3.36 15.72
N VAL A 26 8.23 -3.28 14.59
CA VAL A 26 9.59 -2.74 14.50
C VAL A 26 9.55 -1.22 14.58
N PRO A 27 10.54 -0.57 15.24
CA PRO A 27 10.63 0.88 15.28
C PRO A 27 10.70 1.52 13.89
N ALA A 28 10.22 2.75 13.79
CA ALA A 28 10.27 3.52 12.55
C ALA A 28 11.72 3.70 12.07
N ASN A 29 11.93 3.58 10.76
CA ASN A 29 13.21 3.96 10.16
C ASN A 29 13.38 5.51 10.23
N PRO A 30 14.58 6.06 9.95
CA PRO A 30 14.82 7.50 10.03
C PRO A 30 13.93 8.33 9.07
N GLY A 31 13.60 7.77 7.90
CA GLY A 31 12.72 8.42 6.92
C GLY A 31 11.30 8.54 7.44
N ASP A 32 10.74 7.46 7.98
CA ASP A 32 9.40 7.41 8.57
C ASP A 32 9.33 8.29 9.83
N SER A 33 10.38 8.30 10.65
CA SER A 33 10.47 9.17 11.82
C SER A 33 10.39 10.65 11.44
N THR A 34 11.19 11.06 10.45
CA THR A 34 11.18 12.44 9.93
C THR A 34 9.82 12.78 9.32
N TYR A 35 9.24 11.85 8.54
CA TYR A 35 7.94 12.03 7.92
C TYR A 35 6.82 12.24 8.96
N CYS A 36 6.78 11.41 10.01
CA CYS A 36 5.84 11.54 11.10
C CYS A 36 5.99 12.87 11.86
N HIS A 37 7.22 13.34 12.10
CA HIS A 37 7.45 14.65 12.71
C HIS A 37 6.86 15.80 11.88
N VAL A 38 7.09 15.80 10.56
CA VAL A 38 6.56 16.84 9.69
C VAL A 38 5.03 16.80 9.63
N LEU A 39 4.43 15.61 9.54
CA LEU A 39 2.97 15.46 9.60
C LEU A 39 2.38 15.97 10.93
N ALA A 40 3.02 15.64 12.05
CA ALA A 40 2.57 16.07 13.37
C ALA A 40 2.60 17.59 13.53
N HIS A 41 3.70 18.25 13.13
CA HIS A 41 3.80 19.72 13.17
C HIS A 41 2.72 20.38 12.31
N ASN A 42 2.50 19.90 11.09
CA ASN A 42 1.47 20.44 10.20
C ASN A 42 0.05 20.27 10.77
N ALA A 43 -0.22 19.13 11.42
CA ALA A 43 -1.51 18.88 12.07
C ALA A 43 -1.74 19.84 13.24
N VAL A 44 -0.73 20.03 14.10
CA VAL A 44 -0.79 20.95 15.23
C VAL A 44 -0.96 22.39 14.75
N HIS A 45 -0.17 22.85 13.77
CA HIS A 45 -0.31 24.19 13.22
C HIS A 45 -1.70 24.44 12.64
N GLY A 46 -2.25 23.46 11.90
CA GLY A 46 -3.62 23.57 11.35
C GLY A 46 -4.68 23.62 12.45
N ALA A 47 -4.54 22.81 13.50
CA ALA A 47 -5.44 22.83 14.64
C ALA A 47 -5.36 24.16 15.42
N MET A 48 -4.15 24.69 15.63
CA MET A 48 -3.93 25.98 16.30
C MET A 48 -4.45 27.17 15.48
N ALA A 49 -4.50 27.06 14.15
CA ALA A 49 -5.15 28.03 13.27
C ALA A 49 -6.69 27.93 13.27
N GLY A 50 -7.26 26.96 14.01
CA GLY A 50 -8.70 26.76 14.12
C GLY A 50 -9.31 25.87 13.01
N TYR A 51 -8.49 25.22 12.18
CA TYR A 51 -9.00 24.28 11.18
C TYR A 51 -9.38 22.94 11.82
N THR A 52 -10.45 22.33 11.31
CA THR A 52 -10.96 21.02 11.76
C THR A 52 -11.39 20.16 10.57
N GLY A 53 -11.59 18.85 10.79
CA GLY A 53 -12.11 17.96 9.76
C GLY A 53 -11.13 17.63 8.62
N PHE A 54 -9.83 17.73 8.89
CA PHE A 54 -8.76 17.46 7.92
C PHE A 54 -7.74 16.44 8.46
N SER A 55 -7.00 15.80 7.54
CA SER A 55 -5.79 15.03 7.82
C SER A 55 -4.59 15.68 7.12
N CYS A 56 -3.38 15.46 7.61
CA CYS A 56 -2.16 15.86 6.91
C CYS A 56 -1.62 14.68 6.10
N GLY A 57 -1.15 14.95 4.88
CA GLY A 57 -0.53 13.94 4.04
C GLY A 57 0.43 14.55 3.03
N LYS A 58 1.14 13.68 2.31
CA LYS A 58 2.02 14.07 1.20
C LYS A 58 1.35 13.74 -0.13
N CYS A 59 1.18 14.74 -0.98
CA CYS A 59 0.72 14.61 -2.36
C CYS A 59 1.75 15.25 -3.27
N ASP A 60 2.23 14.51 -4.27
CA ASP A 60 3.28 14.95 -5.20
C ASP A 60 4.47 15.68 -4.51
N GLN A 61 5.06 15.01 -3.52
CA GLN A 61 6.17 15.53 -2.70
C GLN A 61 5.87 16.77 -1.84
N ARG A 62 4.64 17.29 -1.81
CA ARG A 62 4.23 18.43 -1.00
C ARG A 62 3.35 17.99 0.16
N TYR A 63 3.48 18.65 1.30
CA TYR A 63 2.61 18.43 2.45
C TYR A 63 1.33 19.25 2.31
N VAL A 64 0.18 18.59 2.40
CA VAL A 64 -1.13 19.19 2.17
C VAL A 64 -2.11 18.80 3.27
N MET A 65 -3.08 19.67 3.52
CA MET A 65 -4.26 19.37 4.34
C MET A 65 -5.34 18.74 3.46
N LEU A 66 -5.82 17.58 3.87
CA LEU A 66 -6.77 16.75 3.13
C LEU A 66 -8.10 16.67 3.89
N PRO A 67 -9.20 17.21 3.35
CA PRO A 67 -10.51 17.12 3.99
C PRO A 67 -10.99 15.67 4.11
N PHE A 68 -11.58 15.30 5.26
CA PHE A 68 -12.02 13.92 5.49
C PHE A 68 -13.00 13.40 4.43
N LYS A 69 -13.94 14.23 3.98
CA LYS A 69 -14.90 13.86 2.91
C LYS A 69 -14.19 13.47 1.60
N ALA A 70 -13.06 14.09 1.29
CA ALA A 70 -12.29 13.77 0.09
C ALA A 70 -11.50 12.44 0.24
N ILE A 71 -11.08 12.12 1.47
CA ILE A 71 -10.38 10.87 1.80
C ILE A 71 -11.36 9.69 1.82
N THR A 72 -12.47 9.81 2.54
CA THR A 72 -13.43 8.72 2.73
C THR A 72 -14.40 8.56 1.57
N GLY A 73 -14.60 9.60 0.76
CA GLY A 73 -15.51 9.56 -0.40
C GLY A 73 -14.95 8.80 -1.61
N ARG A 74 -13.69 8.36 -1.57
CA ARG A 74 -13.05 7.58 -2.65
C ARG A 74 -12.70 6.18 -2.16
N PRO A 75 -12.73 5.17 -3.04
CA PRO A 75 -12.21 3.86 -2.70
C PRO A 75 -10.72 3.98 -2.34
N PRO A 76 -10.21 3.10 -1.45
CA PRO A 76 -8.80 3.08 -1.12
C PRO A 76 -7.95 2.87 -2.38
N ARG A 77 -6.73 3.40 -2.37
CA ARG A 77 -5.80 3.25 -3.50
C ARG A 77 -5.55 1.77 -3.78
N GLN A 78 -5.97 1.32 -4.97
CA GLN A 78 -5.72 -0.04 -5.45
C GLN A 78 -4.50 -0.08 -6.37
N VAL A 79 -3.87 -1.25 -6.48
CA VAL A 79 -2.78 -1.47 -7.43
C VAL A 79 -3.34 -1.44 -8.85
N ASN A 80 -2.78 -0.59 -9.70
CA ASN A 80 -3.10 -0.57 -11.11
C ASN A 80 -2.38 -1.74 -11.82
N THR A 81 -3.14 -2.78 -12.19
CA THR A 81 -2.63 -3.96 -12.91
C THR A 81 -2.19 -3.66 -14.34
N ALA A 82 -2.69 -2.57 -14.94
CA ALA A 82 -2.23 -2.05 -16.23
C ALA A 82 -0.99 -1.15 -16.11
N GLY A 83 -0.53 -0.86 -14.89
CA GLY A 83 0.51 0.11 -14.61
C GLY A 83 1.94 -0.44 -14.74
N ARG A 84 2.90 0.46 -14.93
CA ARG A 84 4.34 0.11 -15.05
C ARG A 84 4.87 -0.74 -13.88
N TRP A 85 4.37 -0.49 -12.67
CA TRP A 85 4.82 -1.17 -11.45
C TRP A 85 4.41 -2.64 -11.45
N PHE A 86 3.16 -2.91 -11.85
CA PHE A 86 2.66 -4.28 -11.95
C PHE A 86 3.34 -5.03 -13.11
N ALA A 87 3.57 -4.37 -14.24
CA ALA A 87 4.34 -4.94 -15.35
C ALA A 87 5.76 -5.33 -14.92
N ARG A 88 6.45 -4.48 -14.15
CA ARG A 88 7.79 -4.77 -13.62
C ARG A 88 7.76 -5.98 -12.67
N MET A 89 6.73 -6.09 -11.83
CA MET A 89 6.55 -7.23 -10.93
C MET A 89 6.40 -8.53 -11.72
N ILE A 90 5.52 -8.57 -12.74
CA ILE A 90 5.33 -9.76 -13.60
C ILE A 90 6.64 -10.18 -14.28
N MET A 91 7.38 -9.20 -14.82
CA MET A 91 8.66 -9.48 -15.49
C MET A 91 9.69 -10.09 -14.53
N PHE A 92 9.72 -9.63 -13.27
CA PHE A 92 10.66 -10.15 -12.29
C PHE A 92 10.27 -11.54 -11.75
N THR A 93 8.98 -11.79 -11.55
CA THR A 93 8.50 -13.07 -11.02
C THR A 93 8.35 -14.15 -12.09
N GLY A 94 8.26 -13.78 -13.37
CA GLY A 94 8.01 -14.71 -14.48
C GLY A 94 6.62 -15.36 -14.44
N GLN A 95 5.71 -14.85 -13.60
CA GLN A 95 4.36 -15.41 -13.45
C GLN A 95 3.49 -15.09 -14.66
N PRO A 96 2.60 -16.00 -15.10
CA PRO A 96 1.66 -15.71 -16.17
C PRO A 96 0.64 -14.66 -15.72
N SER A 97 0.10 -13.90 -16.67
CA SER A 97 -1.01 -12.99 -16.38
C SER A 97 -2.28 -13.77 -16.07
N PHE A 98 -2.94 -13.48 -14.95
CA PHE A 98 -4.24 -14.06 -14.58
C PHE A 98 -5.44 -13.45 -15.35
N LEU A 99 -5.16 -12.61 -16.36
CA LEU A 99 -6.19 -12.00 -17.20
C LEU A 99 -6.55 -12.94 -18.36
N PRO A 100 -7.83 -12.98 -18.78
CA PRO A 100 -8.24 -13.77 -19.93
C PRO A 100 -7.45 -13.38 -21.20
N PRO A 101 -7.18 -14.33 -22.12
CA PRO A 101 -6.60 -14.01 -23.42
C PRO A 101 -7.42 -12.94 -24.15
N GLY A 102 -6.76 -11.87 -24.62
CA GLY A 102 -7.43 -10.74 -25.30
C GLY A 102 -8.00 -9.67 -24.36
N HIS A 103 -7.85 -9.80 -23.04
CA HIS A 103 -8.26 -8.75 -22.11
C HIS A 103 -7.29 -7.56 -22.16
N ILE A 104 -7.75 -6.42 -22.67
CA ILE A 104 -7.01 -5.15 -22.63
C ILE A 104 -7.16 -4.58 -21.21
N PRO A 105 -6.06 -4.45 -20.43
CA PRO A 105 -6.13 -3.88 -19.10
C PRO A 105 -6.70 -2.46 -19.19
N ARG A 106 -7.82 -2.19 -18.50
CA ARG A 106 -8.36 -0.82 -18.48
C ARG A 106 -7.36 0.06 -17.74
N HIS A 107 -6.80 1.05 -18.43
CA HIS A 107 -6.17 2.17 -17.75
C HIS A 107 -7.25 2.85 -16.90
N SER A 108 -7.16 2.71 -15.57
CA SER A 108 -7.97 3.53 -14.67
C SER A 108 -7.62 4.99 -15.00
N SER A 109 -8.56 5.69 -15.64
CA SER A 109 -8.52 7.12 -15.93
C SER A 109 -8.76 7.97 -14.68
N SER A 110 -8.58 7.37 -13.50
CA SER A 110 -8.73 8.03 -12.21
C SER A 110 -7.40 8.69 -11.90
N PHE A 111 -7.31 9.99 -12.18
CA PHE A 111 -6.24 10.92 -11.79
C PHE A 111 -5.29 10.37 -10.72
N GLN A 112 -4.07 10.07 -11.12
CA GLN A 112 -2.96 9.93 -10.19
C GLN A 112 -2.62 11.33 -9.69
N ILE A 113 -3.00 11.62 -8.43
CA ILE A 113 -2.41 12.66 -7.58
C ILE A 113 -1.58 11.94 -6.51
#